data_AF-A0A1I3TP88-F1
#
_entry.id   AF-A0A1I3TP88-F1
#
_cell.length_a   1.000
_cell.length_b   1.000
_cell.length_c   1.000
_cell.angle_alpha   90.00
_cell.angle_beta   90.00
_cell.angle_gamma   90.00
#
_symmetry.space_group_name_H-M   'P 1'
#
loop_
_entity.id
_entity.type
_entity.pdbx_description
1 polymer ?
#
loop_
_entity_poly.entity_id
_entity_poly.type
_entity_poly.pdbx_seq_one_letter_code
_entity_poly.pdbx_strand_id
1 'polypeptide(L)'
;MGRQRIVMALAGAGAVVVVGAALLLPGGQGSQAAEAAPREPVPGDPLTGAEIARAGDIASATSRAHMAAGRVNLLYVERDDGKDAEERRRAEAYLYDYATDRLIVRTVDLGRGTVVKESVTRGVQPPPSKAEEVRAAELLLADPQYGTGVREAYTRAGGGQLRSASDLGLRGLIFTPGQENGPRRCATHRCVRLFVRLPGGTWLDTSRIVVDLSAKKIHTLEW
;
A
#
# COMPACT_ATOMS: atom_id res chain seq x y z
N MET A 1 -69.30 32.48 55.53
CA MET A 1 -68.12 33.29 55.11
C MET A 1 -67.18 32.39 54.33
N GLY A 2 -66.77 32.88 53.16
CA GLY A 2 -66.30 32.06 52.04
C GLY A 2 -64.97 31.34 52.27
N ARG A 3 -64.89 30.15 51.68
CA ARG A 3 -63.66 29.42 51.43
C ARG A 3 -63.84 28.52 50.21
N GLN A 4 -62.94 28.74 49.24
CA GLN A 4 -62.55 27.86 48.14
C GLN A 4 -63.59 27.48 47.08
N ARG A 5 -63.27 27.85 45.82
CA ARG A 5 -63.34 27.00 44.61
C ARG A 5 -62.82 27.77 43.39
N ILE A 6 -61.67 27.35 42.86
CA ILE A 6 -61.29 27.44 41.43
C ILE A 6 -60.53 26.13 41.18
N VAL A 7 -61.22 25.05 40.80
CA VAL A 7 -61.48 24.56 39.43
C VAL A 7 -60.17 24.31 38.65
N MET A 8 -59.69 23.06 38.74
CA MET A 8 -58.77 22.45 37.76
C MET A 8 -59.64 21.93 36.60
N ALA A 9 -59.43 22.46 35.40
CA ALA A 9 -60.02 21.93 34.18
C ALA A 9 -59.07 20.93 33.51
N LEU A 10 -59.63 19.81 33.08
CA LEU A 10 -58.98 18.80 32.26
C LEU A 10 -58.69 19.33 30.84
N ALA A 11 -57.53 18.99 30.31
CA ALA A 11 -57.31 18.66 28.91
C ALA A 11 -56.46 17.37 28.92
N GLY A 12 -56.82 16.26 28.30
CA GLY A 12 -57.57 16.10 27.06
C GLY A 12 -56.61 15.56 26.00
N ALA A 13 -56.56 14.23 25.91
CA ALA A 13 -56.21 13.39 24.76
C ALA A 13 -54.97 13.68 23.89
N GLY A 14 -54.17 12.63 23.64
CA GLY A 14 -53.31 12.57 22.46
C GLY A 14 -52.12 11.64 22.60
N ALA A 15 -52.35 10.33 22.42
CA ALA A 15 -51.27 9.39 22.19
C ALA A 15 -50.58 9.74 20.86
N VAL A 16 -49.26 9.98 20.89
CA VAL A 16 -48.42 9.92 19.69
C VAL A 16 -47.47 8.74 19.86
N VAL A 17 -47.82 7.67 19.16
CA VAL A 17 -46.95 6.53 18.88
C VAL A 17 -45.87 7.03 17.94
N VAL A 18 -44.65 7.22 18.42
CA VAL A 18 -43.49 7.33 17.53
C VAL A 18 -43.08 5.91 17.17
N VAL A 19 -43.57 5.46 16.02
CA VAL A 19 -43.15 4.22 15.36
C VAL A 19 -41.66 4.36 15.02
N GLY A 20 -40.80 3.77 15.84
CA GLY A 20 -39.39 3.57 15.51
C GLY A 20 -39.27 2.52 14.41
N ALA A 21 -39.39 2.95 13.16
CA ALA A 21 -39.04 2.11 12.01
C ALA A 21 -37.50 1.96 11.98
N ALA A 22 -37.01 0.93 12.67
CA ALA A 22 -35.64 0.46 12.50
C ALA A 22 -35.50 -0.15 11.10
N LEU A 23 -35.19 0.68 10.11
CA LEU A 23 -34.74 0.23 8.81
C LEU A 23 -33.32 -0.33 8.98
N LEU A 24 -33.24 -1.66 9.10
CA LEU A 24 -32.01 -2.42 8.90
C LEU A 24 -31.62 -2.34 7.41
N LEU A 25 -30.75 -1.38 7.07
CA LEU A 25 -30.07 -1.36 5.79
C LEU A 25 -28.81 -2.23 5.86
N PRO A 26 -28.53 -3.05 4.82
CA PRO A 26 -27.36 -3.91 4.78
C PRO A 26 -26.10 -3.14 4.38
N GLY A 27 -24.99 -3.47 5.06
CA GLY A 27 -23.65 -3.56 4.46
C GLY A 27 -23.11 -2.36 3.69
N GLY A 28 -22.42 -1.47 4.40
CA GLY A 28 -21.48 -0.53 3.81
C GLY A 28 -20.37 -0.22 4.79
N GLN A 29 -19.34 -1.05 4.86
CA GLN A 29 -18.08 -0.69 5.52
C GLN A 29 -17.30 0.28 4.62
N GLY A 30 -17.86 1.47 4.41
CA GLY A 30 -17.08 2.63 4.03
C GLY A 30 -16.24 3.03 5.23
N SER A 31 -14.94 3.19 5.03
CA SER A 31 -14.06 3.76 6.05
C SER A 31 -14.57 5.16 6.36
N GLN A 32 -15.22 5.34 7.52
CA GLN A 32 -15.58 6.66 8.03
C GLN A 32 -14.32 7.30 8.61
N ALA A 33 -13.38 7.67 7.74
CA ALA A 33 -12.50 8.78 8.08
C ALA A 33 -13.42 10.02 8.10
N ALA A 34 -13.70 10.55 9.29
CA ALA A 34 -14.38 11.83 9.41
C ALA A 34 -13.59 12.85 8.57
N GLU A 35 -14.25 13.47 7.60
CA GLU A 35 -13.63 14.47 6.73
C GLU A 35 -13.37 15.71 7.60
N ALA A 36 -12.17 15.75 8.18
CA ALA A 36 -11.70 16.89 8.95
C ALA A 36 -11.58 18.09 7.99
N ALA A 37 -12.08 19.25 8.41
CA ALA A 37 -11.90 20.48 7.66
C ALA A 37 -10.41 20.69 7.34
N PRO A 38 -10.05 21.19 6.14
CA PRO A 38 -8.66 21.41 5.79
C PRO A 38 -8.00 22.33 6.82
N ARG A 39 -7.02 21.79 7.54
CA ARG A 39 -6.13 22.55 8.42
C ARG A 39 -4.71 22.39 7.93
N GLU A 40 -3.86 23.38 8.20
CA GLU A 40 -2.44 23.23 7.93
C GLU A 40 -1.88 22.01 8.70
N PRO A 41 -1.04 21.17 8.06
CA PRO A 41 -0.38 20.07 8.74
C PRO A 41 0.52 20.60 9.85
N VAL A 42 0.39 20.03 11.05
CA VAL A 42 1.34 20.29 12.15
C VAL A 42 2.47 19.26 12.09
N PRO A 43 3.64 19.51 12.72
CA PRO A 43 4.81 18.64 12.57
C PRO A 43 4.55 17.15 12.82
N GLY A 44 3.75 16.84 13.85
CA GLY A 44 3.39 15.47 14.24
C GLY A 44 2.29 14.79 13.40
N ASP A 45 1.72 15.45 12.39
CA ASP A 45 0.74 14.83 11.50
C ASP A 45 1.40 13.88 10.48
N PRO A 46 0.73 12.83 10.00
CA PRO A 46 1.19 12.07 8.84
C PRO A 46 1.40 12.98 7.61
N LEU A 47 2.23 12.54 6.66
CA LEU A 47 2.34 13.24 5.37
C LEU A 47 1.00 13.19 4.63
N THR A 48 0.59 14.33 4.09
CA THR A 48 -0.52 14.41 3.13
C THR A 48 -0.12 13.78 1.80
N GLY A 49 -1.11 13.40 0.98
CA GLY A 49 -0.85 12.89 -0.37
C GLY A 49 -0.04 13.86 -1.25
N ALA A 50 -0.29 15.16 -1.11
CA ALA A 50 0.47 16.19 -1.84
C ALA A 50 1.92 16.32 -1.36
N GLU A 51 2.18 16.13 -0.07
CA GLU A 51 3.54 16.08 0.48
C GLU A 51 4.29 14.83 0.02
N ILE A 52 3.64 13.66 0.03
CA ILE A 52 4.20 12.41 -0.49
C ILE A 52 4.60 12.56 -1.95
N ALA A 53 3.71 13.09 -2.79
CA ALA A 53 3.99 13.31 -4.21
C ALA A 53 5.17 14.27 -4.41
N ARG A 54 5.15 15.43 -3.73
CA ARG A 54 6.21 16.43 -3.82
C ARG A 54 7.57 15.90 -3.34
N ALA A 55 7.60 15.18 -2.22
CA ALA A 55 8.82 14.55 -1.72
C ALA A 55 9.35 13.51 -2.73
N GLY A 56 8.47 12.69 -3.29
CA GLY A 56 8.82 11.72 -4.33
C GLY A 56 9.44 12.39 -5.56
N ASP A 57 8.88 13.50 -6.01
CA ASP A 57 9.38 14.26 -7.18
C ASP A 57 10.75 14.90 -6.92
N ILE A 58 10.94 15.51 -5.74
CA ILE A 58 12.22 16.10 -5.33
C ILE A 58 13.27 15.00 -5.20
N ALA A 59 12.94 13.93 -4.48
CA ALA A 59 13.85 12.81 -4.27
C ALA A 59 14.21 12.11 -5.58
N SER A 60 13.29 12.02 -6.54
CA SER A 60 13.52 11.32 -7.82
C SER A 60 14.23 12.18 -8.87
N ALA A 61 14.41 13.49 -8.63
CA ALA A 61 14.86 14.45 -9.64
C ALA A 61 16.16 14.03 -10.36
N THR A 62 17.16 13.56 -9.61
CA THR A 62 18.46 13.12 -10.16
C THR A 62 18.41 11.69 -10.74
N SER A 63 17.34 10.95 -10.49
CA SER A 63 17.16 9.56 -10.94
C SER A 63 16.17 9.43 -12.10
N ARG A 64 15.54 10.52 -12.57
CA ARG A 64 14.46 10.49 -13.57
C ARG A 64 14.79 9.69 -14.82
N ALA A 65 15.99 9.87 -15.39
CA ALA A 65 16.41 9.12 -16.58
C ALA A 65 16.51 7.61 -16.31
N HIS A 66 17.03 7.23 -15.15
CA HIS A 66 17.11 5.82 -14.74
C HIS A 66 15.73 5.23 -14.38
N MET A 67 14.81 6.04 -13.86
CA MET A 67 13.42 5.62 -13.64
C MET A 67 12.68 5.40 -14.96
N ALA A 68 12.83 6.30 -15.93
CA ALA A 68 12.25 6.14 -17.26
C ALA A 68 12.78 4.87 -17.97
N ALA A 69 14.03 4.49 -17.72
CA ALA A 69 14.61 3.24 -18.21
C ALA A 69 14.20 1.99 -17.38
N GLY A 70 13.39 2.15 -16.34
CA GLY A 70 12.96 1.05 -15.45
C GLY A 70 14.10 0.44 -14.61
N ARG A 71 15.22 1.15 -14.47
CA ARG A 71 16.40 0.79 -13.69
C ARG A 71 16.27 1.21 -12.23
N VAL A 72 15.65 2.36 -11.97
CA VAL A 72 15.35 2.84 -10.61
C VAL A 72 13.84 2.86 -10.41
N ASN A 73 13.39 2.51 -9.21
CA ASN A 73 11.99 2.68 -8.82
C ASN A 73 11.89 3.42 -7.48
N LEU A 74 10.93 4.34 -7.36
CA LEU A 74 10.53 4.89 -6.07
C LEU A 74 9.59 3.87 -5.41
N LEU A 75 9.96 3.38 -4.23
CA LEU A 75 9.22 2.35 -3.52
C LEU A 75 8.07 2.95 -2.72
N TYR A 76 8.40 3.89 -1.85
CA TYR A 76 7.46 4.63 -1.01
C TYR A 76 8.13 5.87 -0.43
N VAL A 77 7.31 6.74 0.16
CA VAL A 77 7.72 7.92 0.91
C VAL A 77 7.04 7.88 2.26
N GLU A 78 7.79 8.12 3.32
CA GLU A 78 7.27 8.24 4.69
C GLU A 78 7.80 9.50 5.36
N ARG A 79 7.22 9.85 6.51
CA ARG A 79 7.67 10.98 7.31
C ARG A 79 9.03 10.66 7.95
N ASP A 80 9.93 11.63 7.98
CA ASP A 80 11.14 11.53 8.80
C ASP A 80 10.75 11.83 10.25
N ASP A 81 10.80 10.81 11.11
CA ASP A 81 10.48 10.90 12.55
C ASP A 81 11.72 11.11 13.42
N GLY A 82 12.85 11.51 12.82
CA GLY A 82 14.05 11.86 13.57
C GLY A 82 13.84 13.08 14.48
N LYS A 83 14.61 13.18 15.56
CA LYS A 83 14.53 14.30 16.52
C LYS A 83 14.67 15.68 15.85
N ASP A 84 15.52 15.78 14.83
CA ASP A 84 15.73 17.01 14.06
C ASP A 84 14.57 17.35 13.09
N ALA A 85 13.63 16.43 12.91
CA ALA A 85 12.48 16.56 12.02
C ALA A 85 11.23 17.09 12.74
N GLU A 86 11.15 17.03 14.08
CA GLU A 86 10.03 17.64 14.82
C GLU A 86 9.94 19.17 14.59
N GLU A 87 11.09 19.81 14.32
CA GLU A 87 11.16 21.23 13.97
C GLU A 87 11.01 21.49 12.46
N ARG A 88 11.10 20.47 11.61
CA ARG A 88 11.14 20.61 10.14
C ARG A 88 10.34 19.52 9.44
N ARG A 89 9.34 19.92 8.65
CA ARG A 89 8.55 19.01 7.83
C ARG A 89 9.43 18.27 6.80
N ARG A 90 9.81 17.03 7.10
CA ARG A 90 10.72 16.20 6.31
C ARG A 90 10.10 14.85 5.95
N ALA A 91 10.61 14.26 4.88
CA ALA A 91 10.19 12.96 4.38
C ALA A 91 11.39 12.11 3.95
N GLU A 92 11.32 10.80 4.18
CA GLU A 92 12.27 9.84 3.62
C GLU A 92 11.65 9.18 2.38
N ALA A 93 12.33 9.30 1.24
CA ALA A 93 11.96 8.64 0.00
C ALA A 93 12.89 7.45 -0.24
N TYR A 94 12.30 6.27 -0.42
CA TYR A 94 13.02 5.02 -0.63
C TYR A 94 13.04 4.68 -2.11
N LEU A 95 14.22 4.71 -2.73
CA LEU A 95 14.41 4.34 -4.13
C LEU A 95 15.27 3.08 -4.23
N TYR A 96 14.99 2.22 -5.20
CA TYR A 96 15.81 1.04 -5.46
C TYR A 96 16.41 1.08 -6.87
N ASP A 97 17.73 0.92 -7.00
CA ASP A 97 18.44 0.75 -8.28
C ASP A 97 18.67 -0.74 -8.54
N TYR A 98 17.90 -1.32 -9.46
CA TYR A 98 17.96 -2.74 -9.82
C TYR A 98 19.22 -3.11 -10.62
N ALA A 99 19.89 -2.14 -11.25
CA ALA A 99 21.13 -2.46 -11.98
C ALA A 99 22.34 -2.56 -11.04
N THR A 100 22.24 -1.93 -9.86
CA THR A 100 23.32 -1.97 -8.86
C THR A 100 22.91 -2.62 -7.55
N ASP A 101 21.71 -3.17 -7.42
CA ASP A 101 21.18 -3.80 -6.20
C ASP A 101 21.36 -2.93 -4.94
N ARG A 102 20.99 -1.65 -5.05
CA ARG A 102 21.16 -0.65 -3.99
C ARG A 102 19.83 -0.01 -3.61
N LEU A 103 19.59 0.04 -2.30
CA LEU A 103 18.60 0.93 -1.70
C LEU A 103 19.23 2.31 -1.53
N ILE A 104 18.54 3.33 -2.02
CA ILE A 104 18.89 4.74 -1.89
C ILE A 104 17.78 5.38 -1.05
N VAL A 105 18.11 5.95 0.10
CA VAL A 105 17.15 6.68 0.93
C VAL A 105 17.53 8.15 0.90
N ARG A 106 16.58 9.00 0.51
CA ARG A 106 16.76 10.46 0.43
C ARG A 106 15.86 11.14 1.43
N THR A 107 16.44 11.88 2.36
CA THR A 107 15.68 12.76 3.26
C THR A 107 15.44 14.09 2.54
N VAL A 108 14.17 14.42 2.34
CA VAL A 108 13.70 15.64 1.69
C VAL A 108 13.20 16.62 2.75
N ASP A 109 13.68 17.86 2.68
CA ASP A 109 13.09 18.98 3.42
C ASP A 109 12.01 19.61 2.54
N LEU A 110 10.75 19.46 2.94
CA LEU A 110 9.59 19.89 2.14
C LEU A 110 9.43 21.41 2.09
N GLY A 111 9.96 22.14 3.08
CA GLY A 111 9.93 23.60 3.11
C GLY A 111 10.99 24.21 2.20
N ARG A 112 12.17 23.60 2.13
CA ARG A 112 13.26 24.01 1.21
C ARG A 112 13.08 23.48 -0.20
N GLY A 113 12.34 22.39 -0.37
CA GLY A 113 12.18 21.72 -1.66
C GLY A 113 13.45 20.98 -2.11
N THR A 114 14.29 20.55 -1.18
CA THR A 114 15.61 19.96 -1.49
C THR A 114 15.85 18.65 -0.75
N VAL A 115 16.70 17.80 -1.32
CA VAL A 115 17.29 16.64 -0.62
C VAL A 115 18.37 17.16 0.33
N VAL A 116 18.26 16.86 1.62
CA VAL A 116 19.21 17.30 2.66
C VAL A 116 20.13 16.17 3.14
N LYS A 117 19.79 14.92 2.84
CA LYS A 117 20.60 13.74 3.16
C LYS A 117 20.33 12.64 2.15
N GLU A 118 21.36 11.87 1.80
CA GLU A 118 21.26 10.65 1.02
C GLU A 118 22.04 9.53 1.73
N SER A 119 21.47 8.34 1.77
CA SER A 119 22.16 7.12 2.18
C SER A 119 22.00 6.05 1.11
N VAL A 120 23.01 5.21 0.96
CA VAL A 120 23.03 4.13 -0.03
C VAL A 120 23.47 2.85 0.66
N THR A 121 22.70 1.78 0.51
CA THR A 121 22.98 0.49 1.18
C THR A 121 22.67 -0.68 0.25
N ARG A 122 23.34 -1.82 0.45
CA ARG A 122 23.10 -3.08 -0.25
C ARG A 122 22.59 -4.14 0.72
N GLY A 123 21.83 -5.11 0.22
CA GLY A 123 21.36 -6.27 1.02
C GLY A 123 20.25 -5.96 2.02
N VAL A 124 19.68 -4.76 1.99
CA VAL A 124 18.49 -4.40 2.78
C VAL A 124 17.24 -4.56 1.91
N GLN A 125 16.21 -5.18 2.47
CA GLN A 125 14.96 -5.47 1.76
C GLN A 125 13.79 -4.70 2.41
N PRO A 126 13.47 -3.49 1.95
CA PRO A 126 12.27 -2.77 2.43
C PRO A 126 10.99 -3.45 1.94
N PRO A 127 9.80 -3.12 2.49
CA PRO A 127 8.53 -3.61 1.98
C PRO A 127 8.37 -3.39 0.46
N PRO A 128 7.78 -4.34 -0.29
CA PRO A 128 7.54 -4.17 -1.72
C PRO A 128 6.56 -3.04 -2.01
N SER A 129 6.86 -2.24 -3.04
CA SER A 129 5.94 -1.23 -3.55
C SER A 129 4.82 -1.85 -4.41
N LYS A 130 3.76 -1.08 -4.70
CA LYS A 130 2.70 -1.57 -5.59
C LYS A 130 3.20 -1.83 -7.01
N ALA A 131 4.12 -0.99 -7.50
CA ALA A 131 4.77 -1.18 -8.80
C ALA A 131 5.60 -2.46 -8.84
N GLU A 132 6.27 -2.81 -7.74
CA GLU A 132 7.01 -4.07 -7.62
C GLU A 132 6.07 -5.29 -7.60
N GLU A 133 4.93 -5.21 -6.94
CA GLU A 133 3.92 -6.28 -6.98
C GLU A 133 3.43 -6.55 -8.40
N VAL A 134 3.11 -5.48 -9.15
CA VAL A 134 2.67 -5.59 -10.55
C VAL A 134 3.79 -6.20 -11.41
N ARG A 135 5.02 -5.70 -11.29
CA ARG A 135 6.17 -6.23 -12.05
C ARG A 135 6.45 -7.69 -11.71
N ALA A 136 6.30 -8.08 -10.44
CA ALA A 136 6.44 -9.47 -10.02
C ALA A 136 5.36 -10.36 -10.65
N ALA A 137 4.11 -9.88 -10.70
CA ALA A 137 3.01 -10.59 -11.34
C ALA A 137 3.20 -10.70 -12.86
N GLU A 138 3.72 -9.65 -13.52
CA GLU A 138 4.06 -9.70 -14.95
C GLU A 138 5.12 -10.77 -15.24
N LEU A 139 6.16 -10.86 -14.41
CA LEU A 139 7.18 -11.92 -14.52
C LEU A 139 6.56 -13.30 -14.32
N LEU A 140 5.69 -13.48 -13.32
CA LEU A 140 4.99 -14.74 -13.09
C LEU A 140 4.09 -15.14 -14.27
N LEU A 141 3.39 -14.19 -14.87
CA LEU A 141 2.50 -14.41 -16.02
C LEU A 141 3.27 -14.68 -17.33
N ALA A 142 4.49 -14.17 -17.45
CA ALA A 142 5.38 -14.39 -18.57
C ALA A 142 6.23 -15.67 -18.42
N ASP A 143 6.33 -16.21 -17.20
CA ASP A 143 7.10 -17.41 -16.94
C ASP A 143 6.47 -18.63 -17.64
N PRO A 144 7.24 -19.40 -18.43
CA PRO A 144 6.70 -20.50 -19.23
C PRO A 144 6.20 -21.67 -18.38
N GLN A 145 6.71 -21.83 -17.15
CA GLN A 145 6.30 -22.92 -16.26
C GLN A 145 5.00 -22.57 -15.52
N TYR A 146 4.81 -21.30 -15.15
CA TYR A 146 3.72 -20.90 -14.27
C TYR A 146 2.60 -20.12 -14.97
N GLY A 147 2.92 -19.32 -16.00
CA GLY A 147 2.00 -18.33 -16.56
C GLY A 147 0.70 -18.91 -17.08
N THR A 148 0.74 -20.05 -17.77
CA THR A 148 -0.46 -20.76 -18.24
C THR A 148 -1.33 -21.21 -17.07
N GLY A 149 -0.72 -21.80 -16.03
CA GLY A 149 -1.44 -22.25 -14.83
C GLY A 149 -2.13 -21.11 -14.09
N VAL A 150 -1.52 -19.92 -14.02
CA VAL A 150 -2.16 -18.73 -13.45
C VAL A 150 -3.39 -18.30 -14.25
N ARG A 151 -3.31 -18.26 -15.58
CA ARG A 151 -4.43 -17.85 -16.46
C ARG A 151 -5.60 -18.84 -16.37
N GLU A 152 -5.30 -20.13 -16.33
CA GLU A 152 -6.32 -21.15 -16.15
C GLU A 152 -6.95 -21.07 -14.75
N ALA A 153 -6.15 -20.87 -13.70
CA ALA A 153 -6.66 -20.72 -12.33
C ALA A 153 -7.57 -19.48 -12.22
N TYR A 154 -7.21 -18.37 -12.84
CA TYR A 154 -8.03 -17.18 -12.93
C TYR A 154 -9.39 -17.46 -13.60
N THR A 155 -9.38 -18.16 -14.73
CA THR A 155 -10.60 -18.53 -15.46
C THR A 155 -11.48 -19.47 -14.64
N ARG A 156 -10.89 -20.50 -14.02
CA ARG A 156 -11.60 -21.45 -13.14
C ARG A 156 -12.20 -20.78 -11.90
N ALA A 157 -11.58 -19.71 -11.41
CA ALA A 157 -12.10 -18.92 -10.30
C ALA A 157 -13.27 -17.99 -10.69
N GLY A 158 -13.80 -18.10 -11.92
CA GLY A 158 -14.88 -17.25 -12.42
C GLY A 158 -14.41 -15.94 -13.03
N GLY A 159 -13.10 -15.78 -13.23
CA GLY A 159 -12.55 -14.74 -14.08
C GLY A 159 -12.87 -14.99 -15.55
N GLY A 160 -12.98 -13.93 -16.34
CA GLY A 160 -12.95 -14.03 -17.79
C GLY A 160 -11.52 -14.26 -18.31
N GLN A 161 -11.20 -13.65 -19.44
CA GLN A 161 -9.83 -13.64 -19.94
C GLN A 161 -8.93 -12.75 -19.05
N LEU A 162 -7.85 -13.32 -18.51
CA LEU A 162 -6.81 -12.57 -17.79
C LEU A 162 -5.99 -11.71 -18.77
N ARG A 163 -6.18 -10.38 -18.74
CA ARG A 163 -5.56 -9.44 -19.69
C ARG A 163 -4.21 -8.94 -19.20
N SER A 164 -4.10 -8.67 -17.90
CA SER A 164 -2.90 -8.11 -17.29
C SER A 164 -2.80 -8.44 -15.80
N ALA A 165 -1.63 -8.18 -15.22
CA ALA A 165 -1.40 -8.31 -13.78
C ALA A 165 -2.36 -7.46 -12.92
N SER A 166 -2.93 -6.38 -13.47
CA SER A 166 -3.90 -5.52 -12.77
C SER A 166 -5.26 -6.19 -12.55
N ASP A 167 -5.58 -7.26 -13.28
CA ASP A 167 -6.81 -8.04 -13.04
C ASP A 167 -6.67 -8.95 -11.79
N LEU A 168 -5.47 -9.07 -11.22
CA LEU A 168 -5.17 -9.88 -10.04
C LEU A 168 -5.15 -9.01 -8.77
N GLY A 169 -5.61 -9.58 -7.66
CA GLY A 169 -5.31 -9.01 -6.35
C GLY A 169 -3.90 -9.41 -5.94
N LEU A 170 -3.01 -8.44 -5.71
CA LEU A 170 -1.59 -8.71 -5.45
C LEU A 170 -1.21 -8.23 -4.04
N ARG A 171 -0.40 -9.04 -3.35
CA ARG A 171 0.31 -8.63 -2.14
C ARG A 171 1.73 -9.18 -2.14
N GLY A 172 2.71 -8.30 -2.04
CA GLY A 172 4.12 -8.65 -1.92
C GLY A 172 4.56 -8.78 -0.46
N LEU A 173 5.46 -9.72 -0.17
CA LEU A 173 6.24 -9.77 1.06
C LEU A 173 7.74 -9.75 0.76
N ILE A 174 8.50 -9.27 1.73
CA ILE A 174 9.96 -9.32 1.71
C ILE A 174 10.41 -10.78 1.62
N PHE A 175 11.41 -11.05 0.76
CA PHE A 175 12.14 -12.31 0.78
C PHE A 175 13.61 -12.05 1.11
N THR A 176 14.12 -12.73 2.11
CA THR A 176 15.55 -12.86 2.38
C THR A 176 15.88 -14.36 2.47
N PRO A 177 16.98 -14.82 1.85
CA PRO A 177 17.24 -16.25 1.74
C PRO A 177 17.44 -16.96 3.09
N GLY A 178 17.80 -16.24 4.16
CA GLY A 178 17.69 -16.72 5.55
C GLY A 178 18.09 -18.19 5.77
N GLN A 179 17.18 -18.95 6.41
CA GLN A 179 17.26 -20.40 6.64
C GLN A 179 16.54 -21.22 5.57
N GLU A 180 15.92 -20.57 4.57
CA GLU A 180 15.22 -21.26 3.49
C GLU A 180 16.24 -21.70 2.43
N ASN A 181 16.13 -22.91 1.88
CA ASN A 181 16.93 -23.35 0.73
C ASN A 181 16.48 -22.58 -0.53
N GLY A 182 16.86 -21.31 -0.59
CA GLY A 182 16.44 -20.36 -1.60
C GLY A 182 17.60 -19.81 -2.43
N PRO A 183 17.30 -19.04 -3.48
CA PRO A 183 18.32 -18.41 -4.33
C PRO A 183 19.23 -17.49 -3.51
N ARG A 184 20.48 -17.93 -3.24
CA ARG A 184 21.47 -17.16 -2.45
C ARG A 184 21.69 -15.73 -2.95
N ARG A 185 21.48 -15.49 -4.25
CA ARG A 185 21.56 -14.15 -4.87
C ARG A 185 20.58 -13.16 -4.27
N CYS A 186 19.45 -13.62 -3.70
CA CYS A 186 18.49 -12.77 -3.00
C CYS A 186 19.02 -12.17 -1.68
N ALA A 187 20.22 -12.56 -1.22
CA ALA A 187 20.90 -11.85 -0.14
C ALA A 187 21.31 -10.43 -0.57
N THR A 188 21.46 -10.21 -1.88
CA THR A 188 21.80 -8.90 -2.46
C THR A 188 20.74 -8.39 -3.43
N HIS A 189 20.22 -9.26 -4.29
CA HIS A 189 19.17 -8.92 -5.26
C HIS A 189 17.85 -8.56 -4.57
N ARG A 190 17.03 -7.75 -5.24
CA ARG A 190 15.66 -7.44 -4.81
C ARG A 190 14.74 -8.61 -5.10
N CYS A 191 14.44 -9.40 -4.07
CA CYS A 191 13.54 -10.54 -4.18
C CYS A 191 12.28 -10.35 -3.34
N VAL A 192 11.16 -10.83 -3.86
CA VAL A 192 9.86 -10.73 -3.20
C VAL A 192 9.11 -12.05 -3.27
N ARG A 193 8.28 -12.33 -2.26
CA ARG A 193 7.20 -13.31 -2.38
C ARG A 193 5.95 -12.60 -2.85
N LEU A 194 5.21 -13.22 -3.76
CA LEU A 194 3.99 -12.64 -4.32
C LEU A 194 2.81 -13.53 -4.01
N PHE A 195 1.83 -13.01 -3.26
CA PHE A 195 0.54 -13.65 -3.06
C PHE A 195 -0.44 -13.13 -4.12
N VAL A 196 -1.13 -14.05 -4.78
CA VAL A 196 -2.06 -13.75 -5.86
C VAL A 196 -3.46 -14.16 -5.46
N ARG A 197 -4.34 -13.17 -5.33
CA ARG A 197 -5.77 -13.33 -5.10
C ARG A 197 -6.49 -13.34 -6.45
N LEU A 198 -7.25 -14.40 -6.66
CA LEU A 198 -8.09 -14.64 -7.83
C LEU A 198 -9.50 -14.04 -7.61
N PRO A 199 -10.33 -13.95 -8.67
CA PRO A 199 -11.75 -13.64 -8.54
C PRO A 199 -12.46 -14.55 -7.53
N GLY A 200 -13.51 -14.04 -6.89
CA GLY A 200 -14.21 -14.74 -5.80
C GLY A 200 -13.43 -14.78 -4.47
N GLY A 201 -12.20 -14.26 -4.43
CA GLY A 201 -11.44 -14.05 -3.21
C GLY A 201 -10.48 -15.19 -2.83
N THR A 202 -10.42 -16.24 -3.63
CA THR A 202 -9.49 -17.39 -3.50
C THR A 202 -8.04 -16.95 -3.71
N TRP A 203 -7.10 -17.64 -3.07
CA TRP A 203 -5.67 -17.40 -3.24
C TRP A 203 -5.03 -18.52 -4.06
N LEU A 204 -4.17 -18.15 -5.01
CA LEU A 204 -3.30 -19.08 -5.71
C LEU A 204 -2.17 -19.51 -4.77
N ASP A 205 -1.84 -20.80 -4.74
CA ASP A 205 -0.66 -21.27 -4.00
C ASP A 205 0.62 -20.87 -4.76
N THR A 206 1.25 -19.80 -4.27
CA THR A 206 2.55 -19.30 -4.73
C THR A 206 3.60 -19.46 -3.63
N SER A 207 3.35 -20.32 -2.63
CA SER A 207 4.20 -20.46 -1.45
C SER A 207 5.66 -20.80 -1.78
N ARG A 208 5.89 -21.56 -2.84
CA ARG A 208 7.23 -21.95 -3.30
C ARG A 208 7.86 -20.97 -4.28
N ILE A 209 7.19 -19.89 -4.63
CA ILE A 209 7.64 -18.96 -5.66
C ILE A 209 8.32 -17.76 -5.02
N VAL A 210 9.54 -17.49 -5.49
CA VAL A 210 10.28 -16.26 -5.19
C VAL A 210 10.54 -15.53 -6.50
N VAL A 211 10.20 -14.24 -6.55
CA VAL A 211 10.42 -13.40 -7.72
C VAL A 211 11.65 -12.54 -7.51
N ASP A 212 12.68 -12.75 -8.31
CA ASP A 212 13.89 -11.92 -8.36
C ASP A 212 13.66 -10.77 -9.34
N LEU A 213 13.40 -9.58 -8.81
CA LEU A 213 13.14 -8.37 -9.58
C LEU A 213 14.42 -7.79 -10.20
N SER A 214 15.58 -8.02 -9.58
CA SER A 214 16.88 -7.59 -10.11
C SER A 214 17.26 -8.39 -11.35
N ALA A 215 17.11 -9.72 -11.30
CA ALA A 215 17.41 -10.61 -12.41
C ALA A 215 16.24 -10.84 -13.38
N LYS A 216 15.04 -10.34 -13.04
CA LYS A 216 13.78 -10.57 -13.78
C LYS A 216 13.49 -12.05 -13.96
N LYS A 217 13.57 -12.82 -12.87
CA LYS A 217 13.50 -14.28 -12.88
C LYS A 217 12.56 -14.82 -11.80
N ILE A 218 11.90 -15.93 -12.10
CA ILE A 218 11.18 -16.73 -11.12
C ILE A 218 12.09 -17.84 -10.58
N HIS A 219 12.08 -18.01 -9.26
CA HIS A 219 12.73 -19.12 -8.55
C HIS A 219 11.69 -19.98 -7.86
N THR A 220 11.95 -21.28 -7.83
CA THR A 220 11.16 -22.26 -7.08
C THR A 220 11.97 -22.72 -5.89
N LEU A 221 11.40 -22.65 -4.69
CA LEU A 221 12.00 -23.18 -3.48
C LEU A 221 11.91 -24.70 -3.46
N GLU A 222 13.02 -25.35 -3.11
CA GLU A 222 13.08 -26.77 -2.80
C GLU A 222 12.80 -26.97 -1.30
N TRP A 223 12.12 -28.06 -0.97
CA TRP A 223 11.87 -28.46 0.42
C TRP A 223 12.92 -29.47 0.84
#